data_AF-A0A4R4KUN8-F1
#
_entry.id   AF-A0A4R4KUN8-F1
#
_cell.length_a   1.000
_cell.length_b   1.000
_cell.length_c   1.000
_cell.angle_alpha   90.00
_cell.angle_beta   90.00
_cell.angle_gamma   90.00
#
_symmetry.space_group_name_H-M   'P 1'
#
loop_
_entity.id
_entity.type
_entity.pdbx_description
1 polymer ?
#
loop_
_entity_poly.entity_id
_entity_poly.type
_entity_poly.pdbx_seq_one_letter_code
_entity_poly.pdbx_strand_id
1 'polypeptide(L)'
;MSNGEEPFALRDDTAARPQFETALRGYDKRQVDRYVEQTDGQLARLAAERDQVAGQLHGLTTHIQRLQAEVTELRQRPAQVDRASFRDLGPMVDQILALAEKQAGVITESATQRVNALQNEAEKLLAEARERTSQALRDLEDELSSRRAEQDKAYEERRSVAEQELAEIHERAERLRAEGEAAHERAQQEAKRVSEQTAKQITQTRAAAEALTKAARTQIQQEMQAARTQSQQELAQLQATAEKEIAERRAAVEEELAAQRAAAEQELTSQHSAAEQRIQALIAEAQQYATEVRQRADEQVAAHQEQLTAVRREIAERQQALVQVHEELDTAGTQLAQIRQEGDTAERDLLQVQRQLEEARRHLAAETRRLEETRQAADSVERHAKEVRARVQREAKRVADLAAAAVMAAAAGGSETAEFPVVTARPPVELTEDAPEDRPAVHAVPDRPAPEPYVPASAHRSEVVSSG
;
A
#
# COMPACT_ATOMS: atom_id res chain seq x y z
N MET A 1 -37.49 10.94 140.47
CA MET A 1 -37.25 9.90 139.46
C MET A 1 -38.39 9.89 138.47
N SER A 2 -38.17 10.49 137.31
CA SER A 2 -38.92 10.22 136.08
C SER A 2 -38.03 10.72 134.95
N ASN A 3 -37.62 9.83 134.05
CA ASN A 3 -36.67 10.17 132.99
C ASN A 3 -37.47 10.69 131.79
N GLY A 4 -37.66 12.01 131.73
CA GLY A 4 -38.03 12.66 130.48
C GLY A 4 -36.78 12.73 129.61
N GLU A 5 -36.71 11.87 128.59
CA GLU A 5 -35.63 11.90 127.61
C GLU A 5 -35.70 13.22 126.83
N GLU A 6 -34.62 14.01 126.83
CA GLU A 6 -34.48 15.16 125.93
C GLU A 6 -34.05 14.63 124.55
N PRO A 7 -34.91 14.58 123.52
CA PRO A 7 -34.55 13.96 122.24
C PRO A 7 -33.72 14.90 121.36
N PHE A 8 -33.56 16.15 121.81
CA PHE A 8 -33.01 17.28 121.06
C PHE A 8 -32.07 18.14 121.93
N ALA A 9 -31.12 17.47 122.59
CA ALA A 9 -29.88 18.14 123.00
C ALA A 9 -29.22 18.76 121.76
N LEU A 10 -28.72 20.00 121.87
CA LEU A 10 -28.14 20.70 120.72
C LEU A 10 -26.89 19.95 120.23
N ARG A 11 -26.98 19.41 119.01
CA ARG A 11 -25.81 19.19 118.17
C ARG A 11 -25.49 20.52 117.49
N ASP A 12 -24.43 21.17 117.93
CA ASP A 12 -23.78 22.27 117.21
C ASP A 12 -23.04 21.75 115.96
N ASP A 13 -23.73 20.98 115.12
CA ASP A 13 -23.25 20.43 113.83
C ASP A 13 -23.18 21.53 112.74
N THR A 14 -22.87 22.77 113.13
CA THR A 14 -22.55 23.92 112.24
C THR A 14 -21.35 23.65 111.31
N ALA A 15 -20.59 22.57 111.58
CA ALA A 15 -19.48 22.10 110.79
C ALA A 15 -19.83 21.14 109.63
N ALA A 16 -21.07 20.62 109.55
CA ALA A 16 -21.43 19.51 108.66
C ALA A 16 -22.64 19.80 107.75
N ARG A 17 -22.48 20.72 106.78
CA ARG A 17 -23.45 20.82 105.67
C ARG A 17 -23.57 19.46 104.95
N PRO A 18 -24.76 18.88 104.80
CA PRO A 18 -24.92 17.56 104.18
C PRO A 18 -24.47 17.59 102.72
N GLN A 19 -23.46 16.78 102.39
CA GLN A 19 -22.95 16.64 101.02
C GLN A 19 -23.71 15.51 100.33
N PHE A 20 -24.61 15.88 99.41
CA PHE A 20 -25.38 14.93 98.60
C PHE A 20 -24.56 14.41 97.41
N GLU A 21 -24.67 13.11 97.12
CA GLU A 21 -24.04 12.50 95.95
C GLU A 21 -24.67 12.99 94.63
N THR A 22 -23.86 13.25 93.61
CA THR A 22 -24.31 13.80 92.32
C THR A 22 -24.47 12.73 91.25
N ALA A 23 -25.71 12.44 90.86
CA ALA A 23 -26.04 11.54 89.75
C ALA A 23 -26.16 12.29 88.39
N LEU A 24 -26.08 11.54 87.28
CA LEU A 24 -26.15 12.07 85.90
C LEU A 24 -27.46 12.83 85.58
N ARG A 25 -28.52 12.58 86.36
CA ARG A 25 -29.75 13.37 86.39
C ARG A 25 -30.18 13.52 87.84
N GLY A 26 -30.42 14.76 88.28
CA GLY A 26 -30.76 15.10 89.66
C GLY A 26 -31.39 16.49 89.76
N TYR A 27 -31.61 16.95 90.99
CA TYR A 27 -32.16 18.28 91.27
C TYR A 27 -31.13 19.39 91.04
N ASP A 28 -31.60 20.61 90.72
CA ASP A 28 -30.74 21.79 90.62
C ASP A 28 -30.19 22.15 92.00
N LYS A 29 -28.86 22.05 92.15
CA LYS A 29 -28.15 22.38 93.38
C LYS A 29 -28.54 23.75 93.93
N ARG A 30 -28.74 24.78 93.10
CA ARG A 30 -29.10 26.13 93.57
C ARG A 30 -30.49 26.20 94.19
N GLN A 31 -31.39 25.30 93.81
CA GLN A 31 -32.73 25.19 94.38
C GLN A 31 -32.69 24.38 95.69
N VAL A 32 -31.89 23.31 95.73
CA VAL A 32 -31.66 22.53 96.95
C VAL A 32 -30.97 23.36 98.03
N ASP A 33 -29.86 24.05 97.71
CA ASP A 33 -29.11 24.91 98.64
C ASP A 33 -30.04 25.96 99.29
N ARG A 34 -30.89 26.62 98.50
CA ARG A 34 -31.88 27.60 98.99
C ARG A 34 -32.98 26.96 99.84
N TYR A 35 -33.46 25.78 99.47
CA TYR A 35 -34.50 25.08 100.24
C TYR A 35 -33.97 24.63 101.61
N VAL A 36 -32.74 24.11 101.67
CA VAL A 36 -32.06 23.76 102.93
C VAL A 36 -31.91 24.99 103.84
N GLU A 37 -31.40 26.10 103.29
CA GLU A 37 -31.28 27.38 104.03
C GLU A 37 -32.64 27.89 104.56
N GLN A 38 -33.72 27.71 103.80
CA GLN A 38 -35.07 28.01 104.25
C GLN A 38 -35.55 27.08 105.37
N THR A 39 -35.29 25.76 105.30
CA THR A 39 -35.69 24.82 106.34
C THR A 39 -34.88 24.98 107.63
N ASP A 40 -33.58 25.26 107.53
CA ASP A 40 -32.71 25.55 108.69
C ASP A 40 -33.21 26.82 109.41
N GLY A 41 -33.57 27.86 108.65
CA GLY A 41 -34.19 29.08 109.16
C GLY A 41 -35.58 28.89 109.79
N GLN A 42 -36.31 27.83 109.43
CA GLN A 42 -37.57 27.44 110.08
C GLN A 42 -37.32 26.65 111.37
N LEU A 43 -36.38 25.69 111.36
CA LEU A 43 -35.99 24.91 112.53
C LEU A 43 -35.44 25.81 113.66
N ALA A 44 -34.62 26.80 113.32
CA ALA A 44 -34.09 27.77 114.28
C ALA A 44 -35.19 28.58 114.98
N ARG A 45 -36.28 28.93 114.28
CA ARG A 45 -37.43 29.64 114.87
C ARG A 45 -38.22 28.72 115.81
N LEU A 46 -38.54 27.51 115.37
CA LEU A 46 -39.25 26.52 116.19
C LEU A 46 -38.48 26.14 117.46
N ALA A 47 -37.14 26.10 117.40
CA ALA A 47 -36.29 25.93 118.58
C ALA A 47 -36.37 27.11 119.56
N ALA A 48 -36.33 28.35 119.07
CA ALA A 48 -36.49 29.55 119.91
C ALA A 48 -37.89 29.63 120.55
N GLU A 49 -38.95 29.28 119.80
CA GLU A 49 -40.33 29.20 120.31
C GLU A 49 -40.47 28.12 121.40
N ARG A 50 -39.88 26.93 121.20
CA ARG A 50 -39.79 25.86 122.21
C ARG A 50 -39.16 26.38 123.50
N ASP A 51 -38.03 27.06 123.40
CA ASP A 51 -37.26 27.51 124.56
C ASP A 51 -37.96 28.63 125.32
N GLN A 52 -38.68 29.52 124.61
CA GLN A 52 -39.55 30.52 125.22
C GLN A 52 -40.70 29.87 126.01
N VAL A 53 -41.35 28.84 125.46
CA VAL A 53 -42.44 28.10 126.14
C VAL A 53 -41.90 27.30 127.34
N ALA A 54 -40.73 26.69 127.23
CA ALA A 54 -40.07 26.00 128.34
C ALA A 54 -39.78 26.95 129.53
N GLY A 55 -39.30 28.16 129.23
CA GLY A 55 -39.12 29.21 130.23
C GLY A 55 -40.42 29.64 130.92
N GLN A 56 -41.52 29.77 130.17
CA GLN A 56 -42.84 30.09 130.72
C GLN A 56 -43.35 28.98 131.66
N LEU A 57 -43.23 27.70 131.28
CA LEU A 57 -43.62 26.56 132.11
C LEU A 57 -42.84 26.52 133.44
N HIS A 58 -41.55 26.84 133.41
CA HIS A 58 -40.73 26.95 134.62
C HIS A 58 -41.17 28.12 135.52
N GLY A 59 -41.47 29.29 134.92
CA GLY A 59 -42.00 30.45 135.64
C GLY A 59 -43.37 30.23 136.30
N LEU A 60 -44.25 29.46 135.67
CA LEU A 60 -45.54 29.06 136.25
C LEU A 60 -45.37 28.04 137.39
N THR A 61 -44.44 27.09 137.24
CA THR A 61 -44.17 26.05 138.25
C THR A 61 -43.72 26.66 139.59
N THR A 62 -42.86 27.69 139.55
CA THR A 62 -42.40 28.40 140.76
C THR A 62 -43.50 29.23 141.43
N HIS A 63 -44.44 29.82 140.66
CA HIS A 63 -45.60 30.52 141.21
C HIS A 63 -46.56 29.57 141.97
N ILE A 64 -46.79 28.37 141.44
CA ILE A 64 -47.65 27.36 142.09
C ILE A 64 -47.07 26.95 143.45
N GLN A 65 -45.75 26.73 143.54
CA GLN A 65 -45.06 26.40 144.78
C GLN A 65 -45.19 27.51 145.84
N ARG A 66 -45.13 28.78 145.41
CA ARG A 66 -45.29 29.94 146.30
C ARG A 66 -46.70 30.03 146.89
N LEU A 67 -47.73 29.94 146.06
CA LEU A 67 -49.13 29.99 146.50
C LEU A 67 -49.49 28.84 147.45
N GLN A 68 -48.88 27.66 147.29
CA GLN A 68 -49.06 26.55 148.21
C GLN A 68 -48.55 26.86 149.62
N ALA A 69 -47.43 27.59 149.76
CA ALA A 69 -46.92 28.01 151.07
C ALA A 69 -47.87 29.01 151.75
N GLU A 70 -48.32 30.04 151.04
CA GLU A 70 -49.23 31.08 151.56
C GLU A 70 -50.56 30.48 152.07
N VAL A 71 -51.11 29.48 151.37
CA VAL A 71 -52.31 28.74 151.82
C VAL A 71 -52.05 27.90 153.09
N THR A 72 -50.83 27.41 153.33
CA THR A 72 -50.50 26.69 154.57
C THR A 72 -50.32 27.62 155.77
N GLU A 73 -49.88 28.86 155.58
CA GLU A 73 -49.74 29.85 156.65
C GLU A 73 -51.12 30.31 157.15
N LEU A 74 -52.02 30.68 156.24
CA LEU A 74 -53.36 31.18 156.57
C LEU A 74 -54.21 30.17 157.38
N ARG A 75 -53.96 28.87 157.23
CA ARG A 75 -54.65 27.80 157.96
C ARG A 75 -54.23 27.67 159.44
N GLN A 76 -53.19 28.34 159.89
CA GLN A 76 -52.63 28.16 161.24
C GLN A 76 -53.12 29.19 162.29
N ARG A 77 -54.04 30.12 161.94
CA ARG A 77 -54.56 31.15 162.86
C ARG A 77 -55.98 30.84 163.38
N PRO A 78 -56.15 30.45 164.65
CA PRO A 78 -57.46 30.43 165.31
C PRO A 78 -57.86 31.83 165.80
N ALA A 79 -59.17 32.06 165.98
CA ALA A 79 -59.72 33.30 166.53
C ALA A 79 -60.69 33.02 167.70
N GLN A 80 -60.77 33.95 168.65
CA GLN A 80 -61.68 33.95 169.80
C GLN A 80 -62.35 35.33 169.94
N VAL A 81 -63.54 35.37 170.53
CA VAL A 81 -63.94 36.25 171.67
C VAL A 81 -65.47 36.21 171.84
N ASP A 82 -65.92 35.97 173.07
CA ASP A 82 -67.32 36.06 173.50
C ASP A 82 -67.78 37.51 173.77
N ARG A 83 -69.10 37.72 173.87
CA ARG A 83 -69.69 38.96 174.41
C ARG A 83 -70.70 38.65 175.52
N ALA A 84 -70.39 39.13 176.73
CA ALA A 84 -71.29 39.06 177.88
C ALA A 84 -72.41 40.12 177.81
N SER A 85 -73.52 39.86 178.50
CA SER A 85 -74.70 40.73 178.56
C SER A 85 -74.68 41.64 179.80
N PHE A 86 -75.01 42.93 179.59
CA PHE A 86 -75.21 43.91 180.65
C PHE A 86 -76.71 44.15 180.83
N ARG A 87 -77.27 43.91 182.03
CA ARG A 87 -78.72 44.05 182.26
C ARG A 87 -79.14 44.75 183.57
N ASP A 88 -78.20 45.05 184.47
CA ASP A 88 -78.47 45.60 185.81
C ASP A 88 -77.75 46.93 186.06
N LEU A 89 -78.08 47.96 185.27
CA LEU A 89 -77.59 49.33 185.43
C LEU A 89 -78.75 50.32 185.26
N GLY A 90 -79.13 51.01 186.34
CA GLY A 90 -80.38 51.78 186.44
C GLY A 90 -80.41 53.13 185.71
N PRO A 91 -81.44 53.97 185.98
CA PRO A 91 -81.93 55.00 185.03
C PRO A 91 -80.99 56.14 184.64
N MET A 92 -79.85 56.30 185.31
CA MET A 92 -78.81 57.24 184.83
C MET A 92 -77.94 56.62 183.73
N VAL A 93 -77.75 55.29 183.74
CA VAL A 93 -77.14 54.57 182.62
C VAL A 93 -78.07 54.52 181.43
N ASP A 94 -79.41 54.45 181.61
CA ASP A 94 -80.35 54.65 180.50
C ASP A 94 -80.18 56.04 179.84
N GLN A 95 -79.94 57.10 180.62
CA GLN A 95 -79.64 58.43 180.05
C GLN A 95 -78.28 58.49 179.34
N ILE A 96 -77.25 57.84 179.89
CA ILE A 96 -75.93 57.75 179.25
C ILE A 96 -76.02 56.92 177.95
N LEU A 97 -76.78 55.82 177.95
CA LEU A 97 -77.05 55.00 176.77
C LEU A 97 -77.86 55.78 175.73
N ALA A 98 -78.90 56.52 176.11
CA ALA A 98 -79.67 57.35 175.18
C ALA A 98 -78.87 58.53 174.60
N LEU A 99 -77.90 59.07 175.35
CA LEU A 99 -76.94 60.06 174.83
C LEU A 99 -75.89 59.40 173.92
N ALA A 100 -75.37 58.24 174.30
CA ALA A 100 -74.42 57.46 173.50
C ALA A 100 -75.06 56.92 172.21
N GLU A 101 -76.35 56.57 172.22
CA GLU A 101 -77.14 56.16 171.06
C GLU A 101 -77.36 57.33 170.11
N LYS A 102 -77.67 58.54 170.63
CA LYS A 102 -77.73 59.77 169.82
C LYS A 102 -76.36 60.13 169.23
N GLN A 103 -75.28 60.04 170.00
CA GLN A 103 -73.92 60.28 169.52
C GLN A 103 -73.49 59.23 168.49
N ALA A 104 -73.80 57.95 168.72
CA ALA A 104 -73.58 56.87 167.78
C ALA A 104 -74.40 57.09 166.49
N GLY A 105 -75.64 57.57 166.58
CA GLY A 105 -76.45 57.98 165.44
C GLY A 105 -75.80 59.10 164.61
N VAL A 106 -75.29 60.16 165.24
CA VAL A 106 -74.54 61.22 164.54
C VAL A 106 -73.22 60.69 163.95
N ILE A 107 -72.55 59.75 164.62
CA ILE A 107 -71.33 59.12 164.10
C ILE A 107 -71.65 58.21 162.90
N THR A 108 -72.70 57.39 162.94
CA THR A 108 -73.09 56.50 161.83
C THR A 108 -73.72 57.28 160.67
N GLU A 109 -74.47 58.36 160.94
CA GLU A 109 -74.97 59.27 159.91
C GLU A 109 -73.80 59.99 159.22
N SER A 110 -72.90 60.63 159.98
CA SER A 110 -71.73 61.29 159.37
C SER A 110 -70.77 60.30 158.70
N ALA A 111 -70.71 59.04 159.15
CA ALA A 111 -69.92 57.99 158.51
C ALA A 111 -70.57 57.47 157.22
N THR A 112 -71.89 57.24 157.20
CA THR A 112 -72.61 56.86 155.97
C THR A 112 -72.62 58.00 154.96
N GLN A 113 -72.79 59.26 155.38
CA GLN A 113 -72.60 60.43 154.51
C GLN A 113 -71.19 60.46 153.87
N ARG A 114 -70.12 60.19 154.65
CA ARG A 114 -68.74 60.11 154.14
C ARG A 114 -68.49 58.90 153.23
N VAL A 115 -69.04 57.73 153.56
CA VAL A 115 -68.94 56.53 152.70
C VAL A 115 -69.67 56.77 151.39
N ASN A 116 -70.89 57.33 151.42
CA ASN A 116 -71.67 57.68 150.24
C ASN A 116 -70.94 58.73 149.40
N ALA A 117 -70.29 59.74 150.01
CA ALA A 117 -69.49 60.72 149.28
C ALA A 117 -68.31 60.07 148.54
N LEU A 118 -67.52 59.24 149.23
CA LEU A 118 -66.39 58.51 148.65
C LEU A 118 -66.83 57.49 147.58
N GLN A 119 -68.00 56.86 147.74
CA GLN A 119 -68.60 55.99 146.71
C GLN A 119 -69.00 56.80 145.48
N ASN A 120 -69.68 57.94 145.64
CA ASN A 120 -70.03 58.83 144.53
C ASN A 120 -68.79 59.39 143.81
N GLU A 121 -67.69 59.65 144.52
CA GLU A 121 -66.41 60.05 143.93
C GLU A 121 -65.72 58.90 143.18
N ALA A 122 -65.68 57.71 143.76
CA ALA A 122 -65.14 56.52 143.10
C ALA A 122 -65.95 56.10 141.86
N GLU A 123 -67.28 56.19 141.91
CA GLU A 123 -68.16 55.92 140.76
C GLU A 123 -67.96 56.94 139.64
N LYS A 124 -67.79 58.24 139.96
CA LYS A 124 -67.41 59.27 138.97
C LYS A 124 -66.06 58.98 138.34
N LEU A 125 -65.04 58.70 139.13
CA LEU A 125 -63.70 58.38 138.61
C LEU A 125 -63.69 57.11 137.76
N LEU A 126 -64.48 56.08 138.12
CA LEU A 126 -64.66 54.89 137.31
C LEU A 126 -65.47 55.16 136.02
N ALA A 127 -66.46 56.06 136.06
CA ALA A 127 -67.20 56.49 134.87
C ALA A 127 -66.29 57.28 133.92
N GLU A 128 -65.54 58.28 134.41
CA GLU A 128 -64.55 59.04 133.64
C GLU A 128 -63.47 58.12 133.05
N ALA A 129 -62.95 57.16 133.82
CA ALA A 129 -61.96 56.21 133.34
C ALA A 129 -62.51 55.32 132.23
N ARG A 130 -63.74 54.80 132.38
CA ARG A 130 -64.44 54.02 131.34
C ARG A 130 -64.74 54.86 130.10
N GLU A 131 -65.12 56.11 130.26
CA GLU A 131 -65.38 57.00 129.14
C GLU A 131 -64.08 57.25 128.36
N ARG A 132 -62.99 57.62 129.05
CA ARG A 132 -61.65 57.81 128.46
C ARG A 132 -61.14 56.56 127.75
N THR A 133 -61.32 55.35 128.31
CA THR A 133 -60.95 54.12 127.59
C THR A 133 -61.86 53.85 126.40
N SER A 134 -63.16 54.17 126.46
CA SER A 134 -64.07 54.02 125.32
C SER A 134 -63.81 55.03 124.20
N GLN A 135 -63.31 56.23 124.54
CA GLN A 135 -62.83 57.24 123.60
C GLN A 135 -61.54 56.73 122.94
N ALA A 136 -60.51 56.42 123.72
CA ALA A 136 -59.22 55.94 123.21
C ALA A 136 -59.34 54.65 122.38
N LEU A 137 -60.29 53.76 122.66
CA LEU A 137 -60.57 52.59 121.81
C LEU A 137 -61.18 52.99 120.45
N ARG A 138 -62.11 53.95 120.41
CA ARG A 138 -62.66 54.48 119.16
C ARG A 138 -61.60 55.22 118.35
N ASP A 139 -60.79 56.06 119.00
CA ASP A 139 -59.69 56.78 118.36
C ASP A 139 -58.71 55.79 117.69
N LEU A 140 -58.41 54.67 118.36
CA LEU A 140 -57.59 53.59 117.80
C LEU A 140 -58.31 52.79 116.69
N GLU A 141 -59.61 52.57 116.77
CA GLU A 141 -60.41 51.93 115.71
C GLU A 141 -60.50 52.81 114.45
N ASP A 142 -60.65 54.13 114.62
CA ASP A 142 -60.66 55.12 113.55
C ASP A 142 -59.25 55.30 112.94
N GLU A 143 -58.18 55.30 113.73
CA GLU A 143 -56.80 55.25 113.23
C GLU A 143 -56.52 53.95 112.45
N LEU A 144 -56.91 52.79 112.98
CA LEU A 144 -56.66 51.49 112.33
C LEU A 144 -57.48 51.31 111.05
N SER A 145 -58.72 51.79 111.01
CA SER A 145 -59.55 51.77 109.80
C SER A 145 -59.03 52.76 108.75
N SER A 146 -58.60 53.95 109.16
CA SER A 146 -57.94 54.93 108.27
C SER A 146 -56.65 54.37 107.65
N ARG A 147 -55.76 53.81 108.47
CA ARG A 147 -54.51 53.18 108.00
C ARG A 147 -54.75 51.98 107.09
N ARG A 148 -55.84 51.22 107.29
CA ARG A 148 -56.26 50.15 106.36
C ARG A 148 -56.75 50.74 105.04
N ALA A 149 -57.61 51.75 105.06
CA ALA A 149 -58.08 52.40 103.83
C ALA A 149 -56.95 53.09 103.03
N GLU A 150 -55.89 53.58 103.69
CA GLU A 150 -54.64 54.02 103.06
C GLU A 150 -53.82 52.83 102.52
N GLN A 151 -53.71 51.77 103.31
CA GLN A 151 -53.31 50.39 102.97
C GLN A 151 -53.79 49.95 101.57
N ASP A 152 -55.11 49.84 101.50
CA ASP A 152 -55.87 49.29 100.38
C ASP A 152 -55.74 50.20 99.15
N LYS A 153 -55.89 51.53 99.30
CA LYS A 153 -55.66 52.49 98.20
C LYS A 153 -54.25 52.40 97.63
N ALA A 154 -53.22 52.40 98.48
CA ALA A 154 -51.84 52.30 98.02
C ALA A 154 -51.54 50.93 97.35
N TYR A 155 -52.28 49.89 97.70
CA TYR A 155 -52.22 48.60 97.01
C TYR A 155 -52.95 48.62 95.66
N GLU A 156 -54.17 49.19 95.59
CA GLU A 156 -54.94 49.38 94.36
C GLU A 156 -54.21 50.27 93.35
N GLU A 157 -53.60 51.38 93.79
CA GLU A 157 -52.77 52.26 92.97
C GLU A 157 -51.59 51.49 92.36
N ARG A 158 -50.77 50.83 93.20
CA ARG A 158 -49.63 50.02 92.75
C ARG A 158 -50.05 48.89 91.80
N ARG A 159 -51.19 48.25 92.09
CA ARG A 159 -51.76 47.21 91.23
C ARG A 159 -52.19 47.78 89.88
N SER A 160 -52.87 48.93 89.86
CA SER A 160 -53.30 49.58 88.62
C SER A 160 -52.13 50.03 87.75
N VAL A 161 -51.04 50.52 88.36
CA VAL A 161 -49.79 50.84 87.65
C VAL A 161 -49.15 49.57 87.09
N ALA A 162 -49.05 48.49 87.87
CA ALA A 162 -48.51 47.22 87.38
C ALA A 162 -49.37 46.60 86.26
N GLU A 163 -50.70 46.69 86.33
CA GLU A 163 -51.62 46.25 85.28
C GLU A 163 -51.49 47.11 84.00
N GLN A 164 -51.24 48.42 84.13
CA GLN A 164 -50.93 49.31 83.02
C GLN A 164 -49.57 49.01 82.39
N GLU A 165 -48.50 48.86 83.19
CA GLU A 165 -47.16 48.49 82.71
C GLU A 165 -47.18 47.14 81.97
N LEU A 166 -47.90 46.14 82.51
CA LEU A 166 -48.11 44.86 81.83
C LEU A 166 -48.87 45.03 80.52
N ALA A 167 -49.95 45.83 80.49
CA ALA A 167 -50.69 46.11 79.25
C ALA A 167 -49.80 46.78 78.19
N GLU A 168 -48.98 47.77 78.55
CA GLU A 168 -48.02 48.38 77.63
C GLU A 168 -46.96 47.38 77.14
N ILE A 169 -46.45 46.51 78.02
CA ILE A 169 -45.46 45.47 77.65
C ILE A 169 -46.10 44.45 76.69
N HIS A 170 -47.34 44.05 76.94
CA HIS A 170 -48.10 43.17 76.04
C HIS A 170 -48.34 43.83 74.68
N GLU A 171 -48.79 45.09 74.63
CA GLU A 171 -49.01 45.80 73.37
C GLU A 171 -47.69 45.99 72.59
N ARG A 172 -46.60 46.37 73.27
CA ARG A 172 -45.26 46.48 72.65
C ARG A 172 -44.79 45.13 72.11
N ALA A 173 -45.02 44.03 72.83
CA ALA A 173 -44.66 42.68 72.38
C ALA A 173 -45.50 42.23 71.18
N GLU A 174 -46.80 42.56 71.12
CA GLU A 174 -47.66 42.24 69.99
C GLU A 174 -47.35 43.08 68.75
N ARG A 175 -47.09 44.38 68.91
CA ARG A 175 -46.57 45.24 67.82
C ARG A 175 -45.26 44.69 67.25
N LEU A 176 -44.29 44.33 68.10
CA LEU A 176 -43.02 43.74 67.67
C LEU A 176 -43.18 42.37 66.99
N ARG A 177 -44.14 41.53 67.39
CA ARG A 177 -44.48 40.30 66.67
C ARG A 177 -45.06 40.60 65.29
N ALA A 178 -46.06 41.47 65.21
CA ALA A 178 -46.71 41.84 63.96
C ALA A 178 -45.74 42.52 62.97
N GLU A 179 -44.83 43.36 63.46
CA GLU A 179 -43.75 43.95 62.67
C GLU A 179 -42.75 42.89 62.18
N GLY A 180 -42.37 41.94 63.04
CA GLY A 180 -41.50 40.81 62.69
C GLY A 180 -42.11 39.85 61.67
N GLU A 181 -43.40 39.52 61.84
CA GLU A 181 -44.18 38.70 60.91
C GLU A 181 -44.34 39.41 59.56
N ALA A 182 -44.73 40.69 59.55
CA ALA A 182 -44.84 41.47 58.31
C ALA A 182 -43.47 41.65 57.62
N ALA A 183 -42.37 41.80 58.36
CA ALA A 183 -41.02 41.82 57.80
C ALA A 183 -40.62 40.46 57.21
N HIS A 184 -40.98 39.36 57.88
CA HIS A 184 -40.73 38.00 57.40
C HIS A 184 -41.54 37.68 56.13
N GLU A 185 -42.82 38.08 56.08
CA GLU A 185 -43.65 37.94 54.88
C GLU A 185 -43.09 38.75 53.69
N ARG A 186 -42.67 40.00 53.91
CA ARG A 186 -42.01 40.81 52.88
C ARG A 186 -40.73 40.13 52.38
N ALA A 187 -39.87 39.66 53.27
CA ALA A 187 -38.66 38.93 52.91
C ALA A 187 -38.96 37.64 52.12
N GLN A 188 -40.02 36.89 52.48
CA GLN A 188 -40.49 35.75 51.68
C GLN A 188 -41.01 36.17 50.30
N GLN A 189 -41.79 37.25 50.20
CA GLN A 189 -42.35 37.74 48.93
C GLN A 189 -41.23 38.25 48.01
N GLU A 190 -40.24 38.95 48.55
CA GLU A 190 -39.04 39.38 47.84
C GLU A 190 -38.19 38.19 47.38
N ALA A 191 -37.95 37.20 48.24
CA ALA A 191 -37.24 35.97 47.85
C ALA A 191 -37.97 35.18 46.76
N LYS A 192 -39.31 35.10 46.82
CA LYS A 192 -40.14 34.50 45.76
C LYS A 192 -40.03 35.32 44.46
N ARG A 193 -40.15 36.64 44.53
CA ARG A 193 -40.00 37.56 43.38
C ARG A 193 -38.62 37.45 42.72
N VAL A 194 -37.54 37.44 43.50
CA VAL A 194 -36.16 37.34 43.02
C VAL A 194 -35.89 35.95 42.41
N SER A 195 -36.35 34.86 43.04
CA SER A 195 -36.22 33.52 42.46
C SER A 195 -37.04 33.34 41.17
N GLU A 196 -38.25 33.91 41.09
CA GLU A 196 -39.01 33.99 39.84
C GLU A 196 -38.30 34.81 38.75
N GLN A 197 -37.75 35.98 39.08
CA GLN A 197 -37.02 36.83 38.14
C GLN A 197 -35.76 36.12 37.63
N THR A 198 -35.03 35.45 38.52
CA THR A 198 -33.84 34.66 38.20
C THR A 198 -34.20 33.46 37.32
N ALA A 199 -35.29 32.74 37.62
CA ALA A 199 -35.79 31.64 36.78
C ALA A 199 -36.22 32.13 35.38
N LYS A 200 -36.87 33.30 35.28
CA LYS A 200 -37.24 33.94 34.01
C LYS A 200 -35.99 34.37 33.21
N GLN A 201 -34.96 34.92 33.87
CA GLN A 201 -33.68 35.26 33.23
C GLN A 201 -32.90 34.01 32.78
N ILE A 202 -32.83 32.94 33.57
CA ILE A 202 -32.15 31.68 33.22
C ILE A 202 -32.86 31.02 32.02
N THR A 203 -34.19 30.98 32.00
CA THR A 203 -34.94 30.42 30.87
C THR A 203 -34.82 31.28 29.61
N GLN A 204 -34.83 32.61 29.71
CA GLN A 204 -34.60 33.51 28.58
C GLN A 204 -33.17 33.40 28.01
N THR A 205 -32.14 33.45 28.86
CA THR A 205 -30.74 33.33 28.43
C THR A 205 -30.44 31.96 27.83
N ARG A 206 -31.00 30.88 28.41
CA ARG A 206 -30.94 29.54 27.81
C ARG A 206 -31.65 29.48 26.46
N ALA A 207 -32.87 30.02 26.34
CA ALA A 207 -33.59 30.04 25.06
C ALA A 207 -32.82 30.83 23.98
N ALA A 208 -32.20 31.96 24.34
CA ALA A 208 -31.35 32.73 23.45
C ALA A 208 -30.09 31.95 23.02
N ALA A 209 -29.41 31.27 23.95
CA ALA A 209 -28.26 30.42 23.63
C ALA A 209 -28.63 29.21 22.76
N GLU A 210 -29.77 28.56 23.01
CA GLU A 210 -30.32 27.50 22.17
C GLU A 210 -30.73 28.01 20.78
N ALA A 211 -31.23 29.25 20.67
CA ALA A 211 -31.54 29.88 19.38
C ALA A 211 -30.26 30.22 18.59
N LEU A 212 -29.27 30.86 19.22
CA LEU A 212 -27.98 31.19 18.60
C LEU A 212 -27.22 29.94 18.14
N THR A 213 -27.19 28.88 18.94
CA THR A 213 -26.54 27.62 18.55
C THR A 213 -27.29 26.87 17.45
N LYS A 214 -28.63 26.99 17.37
CA LYS A 214 -29.41 26.51 16.21
C LYS A 214 -29.09 27.32 14.96
N ALA A 215 -29.09 28.66 15.04
CA ALA A 215 -28.80 29.56 13.93
C ALA A 215 -27.38 29.34 13.36
N ALA A 216 -26.37 29.25 14.24
CA ALA A 216 -25.00 28.96 13.84
C ALA A 216 -24.86 27.59 13.16
N ARG A 217 -25.56 26.55 13.66
CA ARG A 217 -25.59 25.23 13.00
C ARG A 217 -26.23 25.29 11.62
N THR A 218 -27.35 26.01 11.45
CA THR A 218 -27.98 26.17 10.12
C THR A 218 -27.12 26.98 9.16
N GLN A 219 -26.43 28.02 9.64
CA GLN A 219 -25.49 28.79 8.83
C GLN A 219 -24.31 27.94 8.37
N ILE A 220 -23.65 27.21 9.28
CA ILE A 220 -22.54 26.30 8.93
C ILE A 220 -23.00 25.21 7.96
N GLN A 221 -24.23 24.71 8.09
CA GLN A 221 -24.81 23.76 7.13
C GLN A 221 -25.05 24.38 5.75
N GLN A 222 -25.52 25.63 5.67
CA GLN A 222 -25.71 26.37 4.41
C GLN A 222 -24.36 26.69 3.75
N GLU A 223 -23.39 27.18 4.50
CA GLU A 223 -22.02 27.45 4.02
C GLU A 223 -21.33 26.17 3.53
N MET A 224 -21.47 25.05 4.26
CA MET A 224 -20.96 23.75 3.83
C MET A 224 -21.67 23.22 2.58
N GLN A 225 -22.98 23.44 2.43
CA GLN A 225 -23.70 23.09 1.21
C GLN A 225 -23.25 23.95 0.02
N ALA A 226 -23.12 25.27 0.20
CA ALA A 226 -22.63 26.20 -0.81
C ALA A 226 -21.21 25.81 -1.27
N ALA A 227 -20.27 25.62 -0.34
CA ALA A 227 -18.90 25.19 -0.64
C ALA A 227 -18.84 23.83 -1.36
N ARG A 228 -19.72 22.87 -1.00
CA ARG A 228 -19.85 21.61 -1.74
C ARG A 228 -20.35 21.82 -3.16
N THR A 229 -21.36 22.67 -3.38
CA THR A 229 -21.86 22.95 -4.74
C THR A 229 -20.85 23.73 -5.58
N GLN A 230 -20.09 24.64 -4.98
CA GLN A 230 -18.98 25.35 -5.65
C GLN A 230 -17.88 24.38 -6.06
N SER A 231 -17.39 23.54 -5.13
CA SER A 231 -16.38 22.51 -5.43
C SER A 231 -16.86 21.50 -6.48
N GLN A 232 -18.14 21.14 -6.49
CA GLN A 232 -18.74 20.30 -7.55
C GLN A 232 -18.79 21.02 -8.90
N GLN A 233 -19.07 22.32 -8.94
CA GLN A 233 -19.03 23.14 -10.16
C GLN A 233 -17.60 23.31 -10.67
N GLU A 234 -16.62 23.55 -9.80
CA GLU A 234 -15.20 23.61 -10.14
C GLU A 234 -14.69 22.28 -10.69
N LEU A 235 -15.03 21.15 -10.06
CA LEU A 235 -14.69 19.81 -10.55
C LEU A 235 -15.34 19.51 -11.91
N ALA A 236 -16.61 19.89 -12.10
CA ALA A 236 -17.30 19.71 -13.39
C ALA A 236 -16.71 20.62 -14.48
N GLN A 237 -16.26 21.83 -14.15
CA GLN A 237 -15.54 22.71 -15.08
C GLN A 237 -14.17 22.13 -15.45
N LEU A 238 -13.39 21.65 -14.48
CA LEU A 238 -12.09 21.00 -14.69
C LEU A 238 -12.22 19.71 -15.52
N GLN A 239 -13.27 18.93 -15.31
CA GLN A 239 -13.61 17.77 -16.13
C GLN A 239 -13.95 18.21 -17.56
N ALA A 240 -14.83 19.19 -17.75
CA ALA A 240 -15.20 19.70 -19.07
C ALA A 240 -14.04 20.38 -19.83
N THR A 241 -13.06 20.97 -19.15
CA THR A 241 -11.82 21.45 -19.79
C THR A 241 -10.87 20.30 -20.14
N ALA A 242 -10.72 19.31 -19.26
CA ALA A 242 -9.88 18.14 -19.54
C ALA A 242 -10.45 17.27 -20.69
N GLU A 243 -11.77 17.12 -20.76
CA GLU A 243 -12.45 16.44 -21.87
C GLU A 243 -12.24 17.17 -23.20
N LYS A 244 -12.27 18.52 -23.21
CA LYS A 244 -11.92 19.32 -24.39
C LYS A 244 -10.47 19.17 -24.79
N GLU A 245 -9.52 19.31 -23.86
CA GLU A 245 -8.10 19.09 -24.15
C GLU A 245 -7.83 17.67 -24.68
N ILE A 246 -8.51 16.65 -24.16
CA ILE A 246 -8.41 15.27 -24.65
C ILE A 246 -9.03 15.13 -26.05
N ALA A 247 -10.15 15.79 -26.33
CA ALA A 247 -10.77 15.79 -27.65
C ALA A 247 -9.91 16.54 -28.69
N GLU A 248 -9.36 17.70 -28.34
CA GLU A 248 -8.46 18.50 -29.18
C GLU A 248 -7.16 17.74 -29.48
N ARG A 249 -6.54 17.12 -28.46
CA ARG A 249 -5.35 16.27 -28.66
C ARG A 249 -5.66 15.02 -29.49
N ARG A 250 -6.85 14.42 -29.36
CA ARG A 250 -7.28 13.29 -30.22
C ARG A 250 -7.47 13.74 -31.66
N ALA A 251 -8.17 14.85 -31.89
CA ALA A 251 -8.36 15.41 -33.22
C ALA A 251 -7.00 15.73 -33.89
N ALA A 252 -6.07 16.37 -33.18
CA ALA A 252 -4.73 16.64 -33.68
C ALA A 252 -3.97 15.35 -34.04
N VAL A 253 -4.03 14.30 -33.21
CA VAL A 253 -3.40 13.00 -33.53
C VAL A 253 -4.10 12.28 -34.68
N GLU A 254 -5.42 12.41 -34.82
CA GLU A 254 -6.18 11.87 -35.96
C GLU A 254 -5.85 12.61 -37.27
N GLU A 255 -5.66 13.93 -37.22
CA GLU A 255 -5.15 14.74 -38.35
C GLU A 255 -3.70 14.40 -38.70
N GLU A 256 -2.80 14.27 -37.72
CA GLU A 256 -1.41 13.82 -37.94
C GLU A 256 -1.37 12.41 -38.56
N LEU A 257 -2.17 11.47 -38.07
CA LEU A 257 -2.27 10.12 -38.63
C LEU A 257 -2.89 10.11 -40.03
N ALA A 258 -3.87 10.99 -40.31
CA ALA A 258 -4.42 11.15 -41.65
C ALA A 258 -3.39 11.75 -42.62
N ALA A 259 -2.63 12.75 -42.19
CA ALA A 259 -1.54 13.34 -42.98
C ALA A 259 -0.41 12.34 -43.24
N GLN A 260 0.00 11.55 -42.24
CA GLN A 260 0.99 10.48 -42.40
C GLN A 260 0.50 9.38 -43.36
N ARG A 261 -0.77 8.98 -43.29
CA ARG A 261 -1.37 8.03 -44.24
C ARG A 261 -1.40 8.59 -45.66
N ALA A 262 -1.86 9.83 -45.85
CA ALA A 262 -1.88 10.48 -47.16
C ALA A 262 -0.47 10.65 -47.75
N ALA A 263 0.53 10.96 -46.92
CA ALA A 263 1.93 11.00 -47.33
C ALA A 263 2.47 9.61 -47.74
N ALA A 264 2.15 8.56 -46.97
CA ALA A 264 2.53 7.18 -47.30
C ALA A 264 1.81 6.66 -48.56
N GLU A 265 0.56 7.03 -48.80
CA GLU A 265 -0.18 6.72 -50.03
C GLU A 265 0.40 7.47 -51.24
N GLN A 266 0.81 8.73 -51.08
CA GLN A 266 1.56 9.48 -52.10
C GLN A 266 2.94 8.85 -52.37
N GLU A 267 3.66 8.41 -51.34
CA GLU A 267 4.93 7.73 -51.54
C GLU A 267 4.72 6.39 -52.26
N LEU A 268 3.80 5.54 -51.82
CA LEU A 268 3.48 4.25 -52.45
C LEU A 268 3.02 4.40 -53.90
N THR A 269 2.19 5.40 -54.23
CA THR A 269 1.79 5.67 -55.62
C THR A 269 2.96 6.21 -56.47
N SER A 270 3.84 7.04 -55.90
CA SER A 270 5.08 7.45 -56.58
C SER A 270 6.03 6.26 -56.81
N GLN A 271 6.21 5.38 -55.83
CA GLN A 271 7.01 4.16 -55.95
C GLN A 271 6.40 3.19 -56.97
N HIS A 272 5.07 3.03 -57.00
CA HIS A 272 4.37 2.19 -57.97
C HIS A 272 4.56 2.70 -59.40
N SER A 273 4.33 4.00 -59.64
CA SER A 273 4.55 4.60 -60.97
C SER A 273 6.02 4.56 -61.41
N ALA A 274 6.98 4.71 -60.49
CA ALA A 274 8.40 4.53 -60.79
C ALA A 274 8.76 3.05 -61.06
N ALA A 275 8.10 2.09 -60.40
CA ALA A 275 8.24 0.66 -60.67
C ALA A 275 7.62 0.29 -62.03
N GLU A 276 6.44 0.79 -62.36
CA GLU A 276 5.82 0.67 -63.68
C GLU A 276 6.72 1.23 -64.78
N GLN A 277 7.28 2.43 -64.61
CA GLN A 277 8.23 3.03 -65.55
C GLN A 277 9.48 2.15 -65.74
N ARG A 278 10.04 1.59 -64.67
CA ARG A 278 11.16 0.63 -64.75
C ARG A 278 10.77 -0.67 -65.46
N ILE A 279 9.57 -1.20 -65.20
CA ILE A 279 9.05 -2.40 -65.86
C ILE A 279 8.85 -2.13 -67.36
N GLN A 280 8.28 -0.98 -67.74
CA GLN A 280 8.11 -0.59 -69.14
C GLN A 280 9.47 -0.36 -69.83
N ALA A 281 10.46 0.24 -69.14
CA ALA A 281 11.82 0.36 -69.65
C ALA A 281 12.47 -1.02 -69.88
N LEU A 282 12.41 -1.93 -68.89
CA LEU A 282 12.91 -3.31 -69.02
C LEU A 282 12.17 -4.11 -70.11
N ILE A 283 10.87 -3.88 -70.32
CA ILE A 283 10.11 -4.46 -71.44
C ILE A 283 10.60 -3.89 -72.77
N ALA A 284 10.86 -2.59 -72.87
CA ALA A 284 11.41 -1.96 -74.08
C ALA A 284 12.83 -2.43 -74.38
N GLU A 285 13.70 -2.53 -73.37
CA GLU A 285 15.05 -3.12 -73.48
C GLU A 285 15.00 -4.59 -73.89
N ALA A 286 14.11 -5.39 -73.30
CA ALA A 286 13.92 -6.79 -73.67
C ALA A 286 13.34 -6.95 -75.10
N GLN A 287 12.47 -6.02 -75.55
CA GLN A 287 11.99 -5.98 -76.93
C GLN A 287 13.11 -5.59 -77.91
N GLN A 288 13.92 -4.58 -77.58
CA GLN A 288 15.10 -4.18 -78.36
C GLN A 288 16.10 -5.34 -78.48
N TYR A 289 16.45 -5.98 -77.36
CA TYR A 289 17.31 -7.16 -77.33
C TYR A 289 16.71 -8.34 -78.12
N ALA A 290 15.40 -8.58 -78.03
CA ALA A 290 14.72 -9.59 -78.84
C ALA A 290 14.75 -9.25 -80.35
N THR A 291 14.70 -7.97 -80.73
CA THR A 291 14.91 -7.56 -82.13
C THR A 291 16.36 -7.68 -82.58
N GLU A 292 17.35 -7.36 -81.73
CA GLU A 292 18.77 -7.59 -82.04
C GLU A 292 19.09 -9.08 -82.21
N VAL A 293 18.57 -9.94 -81.31
CA VAL A 293 18.78 -11.39 -81.40
C VAL A 293 18.11 -11.97 -82.63
N ARG A 294 16.92 -11.46 -83.03
CA ARG A 294 16.31 -11.81 -84.31
C ARG A 294 17.14 -11.35 -85.50
N GLN A 295 17.58 -10.09 -85.52
CA GLN A 295 18.44 -9.56 -86.59
C GLN A 295 19.74 -10.37 -86.73
N ARG A 296 20.44 -10.66 -85.63
CA ARG A 296 21.64 -11.52 -85.63
C ARG A 296 21.35 -12.95 -86.09
N ALA A 297 20.18 -13.50 -85.77
CA ALA A 297 19.76 -14.82 -86.26
C ALA A 297 19.42 -14.81 -87.76
N ASP A 298 18.72 -13.77 -88.24
CA ASP A 298 18.37 -13.58 -89.65
C ASP A 298 19.64 -13.32 -90.50
N GLU A 299 20.61 -12.55 -89.98
CA GLU A 299 21.95 -12.35 -90.54
C GLU A 299 22.74 -13.67 -90.63
N GLN A 300 22.74 -14.49 -89.57
CA GLN A 300 23.38 -15.81 -89.58
C GLN A 300 22.68 -16.77 -90.55
N VAL A 301 21.35 -16.75 -90.62
CA VAL A 301 20.58 -17.54 -91.59
C VAL A 301 20.86 -17.09 -93.02
N ALA A 302 20.98 -15.79 -93.29
CA ALA A 302 21.38 -15.27 -94.59
C ALA A 302 22.81 -15.71 -94.97
N ALA A 303 23.79 -15.54 -94.07
CA ALA A 303 25.16 -15.98 -94.30
C ALA A 303 25.26 -17.50 -94.54
N HIS A 304 24.50 -18.31 -93.81
CA HIS A 304 24.42 -19.76 -94.05
C HIS A 304 23.72 -20.12 -95.36
N GLN A 305 22.73 -19.35 -95.82
CA GLN A 305 22.12 -19.52 -97.14
C GLN A 305 23.09 -19.17 -98.26
N GLU A 306 23.87 -18.08 -98.14
CA GLU A 306 24.92 -17.72 -99.08
C GLU A 306 25.98 -18.83 -99.17
N GLN A 307 26.48 -19.33 -98.03
CA GLN A 307 27.38 -20.49 -97.96
C GLN A 307 26.79 -21.72 -98.67
N LEU A 308 25.49 -22.00 -98.47
CA LEU A 308 24.80 -23.11 -99.13
C LEU A 308 24.70 -22.94 -100.65
N THR A 309 24.53 -21.72 -101.17
CA THR A 309 24.52 -21.47 -102.62
C THR A 309 25.92 -21.59 -103.23
N ALA A 310 26.97 -21.14 -102.52
CA ALA A 310 28.36 -21.33 -102.94
C ALA A 310 28.73 -22.82 -103.03
N VAL A 311 28.44 -23.61 -101.99
CA VAL A 311 28.71 -25.06 -101.98
C VAL A 311 27.92 -25.80 -103.08
N ARG A 312 26.65 -25.44 -103.31
CA ARG A 312 25.86 -26.01 -104.41
C ARG A 312 26.47 -25.73 -105.79
N ARG A 313 27.02 -24.53 -105.99
CA ARG A 313 27.72 -24.17 -107.23
C ARG A 313 28.99 -24.99 -107.41
N GLU A 314 29.81 -25.10 -106.38
CA GLU A 314 31.06 -25.87 -106.41
C GLU A 314 30.81 -27.37 -106.65
N ILE A 315 29.69 -27.92 -106.16
CA ILE A 315 29.24 -29.29 -106.47
C ILE A 315 28.84 -29.43 -107.94
N ALA A 316 28.11 -28.47 -108.52
CA ALA A 316 27.72 -28.52 -109.93
C ALA A 316 28.93 -28.42 -110.87
N GLU A 317 29.90 -27.55 -110.55
CA GLU A 317 31.15 -27.40 -111.30
C GLU A 317 32.00 -28.70 -111.22
N ARG A 318 32.08 -29.35 -110.04
CA ARG A 318 32.71 -30.69 -109.91
C ARG A 318 31.96 -31.79 -110.66
N GLN A 319 30.63 -31.75 -110.73
CA GLN A 319 29.83 -32.72 -111.48
C GLN A 319 30.06 -32.61 -112.98
N GLN A 320 30.19 -31.40 -113.54
CA GLN A 320 30.53 -31.22 -114.96
C GLN A 320 31.92 -31.76 -115.29
N ALA A 321 32.92 -31.52 -114.44
CA ALA A 321 34.26 -32.07 -114.63
C ALA A 321 34.29 -33.62 -114.61
N LEU A 322 33.48 -34.26 -113.75
CA LEU A 322 33.38 -35.72 -113.68
C LEU A 322 32.74 -36.36 -114.92
N VAL A 323 31.85 -35.65 -115.61
CA VAL A 323 31.27 -36.10 -116.90
C VAL A 323 32.32 -36.05 -118.01
N GLN A 324 33.08 -34.95 -118.11
CA GLN A 324 34.14 -34.80 -119.11
C GLN A 324 35.21 -35.91 -118.98
N VAL A 325 35.63 -36.22 -117.75
CA VAL A 325 36.59 -37.31 -117.48
C VAL A 325 36.04 -38.72 -117.82
N HIS A 326 34.71 -38.91 -117.80
CA HIS A 326 34.11 -40.17 -118.28
C HIS A 326 34.12 -40.28 -119.81
N GLU A 327 33.80 -39.20 -120.52
CA GLU A 327 33.82 -39.18 -122.00
C GLU A 327 35.24 -39.42 -122.55
N GLU A 328 36.27 -38.89 -121.88
CA GLU A 328 37.69 -39.19 -122.16
C GLU A 328 38.08 -40.66 -121.88
N LEU A 329 37.47 -41.29 -120.87
CA LEU A 329 37.71 -42.70 -120.53
C LEU A 329 37.05 -43.67 -121.52
N ASP A 330 35.81 -43.46 -121.91
CA ASP A 330 35.08 -44.32 -122.86
C ASP A 330 35.68 -44.25 -124.27
N THR A 331 36.17 -43.08 -124.69
CA THR A 331 36.88 -42.90 -125.96
C THR A 331 38.27 -43.57 -125.95
N ALA A 332 39.00 -43.52 -124.84
CA ALA A 332 40.25 -44.28 -124.70
C ALA A 332 40.01 -45.80 -124.66
N GLY A 333 38.92 -46.25 -124.00
CA GLY A 333 38.55 -47.66 -123.91
C GLY A 333 38.21 -48.29 -125.26
N THR A 334 37.49 -47.56 -126.12
CA THR A 334 37.16 -48.04 -127.48
C THR A 334 38.38 -48.15 -128.39
N GLN A 335 39.33 -47.20 -128.32
CA GLN A 335 40.58 -47.25 -129.10
C GLN A 335 41.46 -48.46 -128.73
N LEU A 336 41.57 -48.79 -127.44
CA LEU A 336 42.31 -49.97 -126.96
C LEU A 336 41.70 -51.31 -127.40
N ALA A 337 40.39 -51.35 -127.70
CA ALA A 337 39.75 -52.55 -128.24
C ALA A 337 40.13 -52.82 -129.70
N GLN A 338 40.18 -51.79 -130.54
CA GLN A 338 40.54 -51.92 -131.97
C GLN A 338 41.99 -52.39 -132.15
N ILE A 339 42.94 -51.75 -131.47
CA ILE A 339 44.38 -52.08 -131.55
C ILE A 339 44.65 -53.55 -131.18
N ARG A 340 43.91 -54.09 -130.20
CA ARG A 340 44.01 -55.51 -129.81
C ARG A 340 43.50 -56.44 -130.90
N GLN A 341 42.39 -56.11 -131.57
CA GLN A 341 41.84 -56.91 -132.68
C GLN A 341 42.77 -56.95 -133.90
N GLU A 342 43.45 -55.83 -134.20
CA GLU A 342 44.43 -55.74 -135.29
C GLU A 342 45.68 -56.59 -135.01
N GLY A 343 46.21 -56.56 -133.78
CA GLY A 343 47.32 -57.43 -133.36
C GLY A 343 46.99 -58.93 -133.49
N ASP A 344 45.80 -59.31 -133.06
CA ASP A 344 45.24 -60.67 -133.15
C ASP A 344 45.17 -61.20 -134.60
N THR A 345 45.01 -60.31 -135.59
CA THR A 345 45.09 -60.67 -137.02
C THR A 345 46.53 -60.76 -137.52
N ALA A 346 47.39 -59.81 -137.15
CA ALA A 346 48.78 -59.77 -137.60
C ALA A 346 49.60 -61.00 -137.17
N GLU A 347 49.40 -61.53 -135.96
CA GLU A 347 50.10 -62.74 -135.49
C GLU A 347 49.73 -64.00 -136.31
N ARG A 348 48.48 -64.09 -136.78
CA ARG A 348 47.98 -65.25 -137.54
C ARG A 348 48.61 -65.31 -138.93
N ASP A 349 48.72 -64.17 -139.60
CA ASP A 349 49.38 -64.05 -140.90
C ASP A 349 50.89 -64.34 -140.79
N LEU A 350 51.54 -63.85 -139.73
CA LEU A 350 52.96 -64.06 -139.48
C LEU A 350 53.28 -65.56 -139.27
N LEU A 351 52.43 -66.28 -138.53
CA LEU A 351 52.48 -67.74 -138.36
C LEU A 351 52.15 -68.53 -139.65
N GLN A 352 51.55 -67.90 -140.67
CA GLN A 352 51.30 -68.53 -141.97
C GLN A 352 52.49 -68.36 -142.91
N VAL A 353 53.07 -67.16 -142.96
CA VAL A 353 54.30 -66.86 -143.73
C VAL A 353 55.49 -67.68 -143.24
N GLN A 354 55.65 -67.86 -141.93
CA GLN A 354 56.74 -68.69 -141.37
C GLN A 354 56.71 -70.15 -141.86
N ARG A 355 55.52 -70.75 -141.99
CA ARG A 355 55.36 -72.13 -142.49
C ARG A 355 55.74 -72.26 -143.97
N GLN A 356 55.30 -71.31 -144.80
CA GLN A 356 55.71 -71.25 -146.21
C GLN A 356 57.22 -71.08 -146.38
N LEU A 357 57.87 -70.32 -145.49
CA LEU A 357 59.32 -70.14 -145.48
C LEU A 357 60.09 -71.43 -145.16
N GLU A 358 59.58 -72.28 -144.26
CA GLU A 358 60.19 -73.58 -143.98
C GLU A 358 60.07 -74.56 -145.15
N GLU A 359 58.91 -74.62 -145.81
CA GLU A 359 58.70 -75.48 -146.98
C GLU A 359 59.61 -75.07 -148.15
N ALA A 360 59.71 -73.76 -148.41
CA ALA A 360 60.64 -73.22 -149.41
C ALA A 360 62.11 -73.55 -149.08
N ARG A 361 62.52 -73.45 -147.80
CA ARG A 361 63.88 -73.81 -147.36
C ARG A 361 64.18 -75.30 -147.53
N ARG A 362 63.21 -76.19 -147.27
CA ARG A 362 63.36 -77.64 -147.45
C ARG A 362 63.49 -78.01 -148.93
N HIS A 363 62.76 -77.33 -149.83
CA HIS A 363 62.95 -77.47 -151.28
C HIS A 363 64.31 -76.97 -151.75
N LEU A 364 64.76 -75.80 -151.28
CA LEU A 364 66.07 -75.24 -151.66
C LEU A 364 67.23 -76.18 -151.27
N ALA A 365 67.18 -76.76 -150.06
CA ALA A 365 68.21 -77.68 -149.55
C ALA A 365 68.29 -79.03 -150.30
N ALA A 366 67.23 -79.43 -151.00
CA ALA A 366 67.24 -80.60 -151.88
C ALA A 366 67.94 -80.31 -153.22
N GLU A 367 67.71 -79.11 -153.79
CA GLU A 367 68.32 -78.69 -155.05
C GLU A 367 69.80 -78.31 -154.90
N THR A 368 70.22 -77.72 -153.77
CA THR A 368 71.66 -77.45 -153.54
C THR A 368 72.48 -78.72 -153.50
N ARG A 369 71.99 -79.80 -152.86
CA ARG A 369 72.70 -81.10 -152.81
C ARG A 369 72.87 -81.71 -154.20
N ARG A 370 71.84 -81.67 -155.05
CA ARG A 370 71.93 -82.10 -156.46
C ARG A 370 72.98 -81.30 -157.25
N LEU A 371 73.04 -79.98 -157.03
CA LEU A 371 74.04 -79.12 -157.67
C LEU A 371 75.47 -79.36 -157.16
N GLU A 372 75.65 -79.69 -155.88
CA GLU A 372 76.96 -80.01 -155.32
C GLU A 372 77.50 -81.35 -155.82
N GLU A 373 76.66 -82.38 -155.94
CA GLU A 373 77.01 -83.68 -156.55
C GLU A 373 77.48 -83.52 -158.00
N THR A 374 76.77 -82.71 -158.81
CA THR A 374 77.18 -82.43 -160.20
C THR A 374 78.44 -81.57 -160.31
N ARG A 375 78.69 -80.65 -159.36
CA ARG A 375 79.94 -79.87 -159.31
C ARG A 375 81.16 -80.72 -158.99
N GLN A 376 81.06 -81.64 -158.03
CA GLN A 376 82.20 -82.49 -157.66
C GLN A 376 82.66 -83.40 -158.80
N ALA A 377 81.73 -83.82 -159.68
CA ALA A 377 82.07 -84.51 -160.92
C ALA A 377 82.90 -83.62 -161.88
N ALA A 378 82.53 -82.35 -162.05
CA ALA A 378 83.22 -81.42 -162.96
C ALA A 378 84.61 -80.97 -162.45
N ASP A 379 84.74 -80.70 -161.15
CA ASP A 379 85.97 -80.23 -160.50
C ASP A 379 87.15 -81.21 -160.66
N SER A 380 86.86 -82.51 -160.75
CA SER A 380 87.86 -83.55 -160.97
C SER A 380 88.52 -83.45 -162.36
N VAL A 381 87.75 -83.08 -163.37
CA VAL A 381 88.20 -82.94 -164.77
C VAL A 381 89.00 -81.67 -164.96
N GLU A 382 88.60 -80.56 -164.33
CA GLU A 382 89.27 -79.27 -164.51
C GLU A 382 90.69 -79.23 -163.91
N ARG A 383 90.95 -80.03 -162.86
CA ARG A 383 92.27 -80.12 -162.21
C ARG A 383 93.32 -80.74 -163.13
N HIS A 384 92.97 -81.80 -163.87
CA HIS A 384 93.85 -82.38 -164.90
C HIS A 384 94.17 -81.40 -166.06
N ALA A 385 93.34 -80.38 -166.31
CA ALA A 385 93.61 -79.38 -167.35
C ALA A 385 94.59 -78.27 -166.91
N LYS A 386 94.74 -78.02 -165.60
CA LYS A 386 95.54 -76.89 -165.08
C LYS A 386 97.04 -77.22 -164.96
N GLU A 387 97.40 -78.43 -164.55
CA GLU A 387 98.81 -78.85 -164.43
C GLU A 387 99.53 -78.87 -165.80
N VAL A 388 98.83 -79.28 -166.86
CA VAL A 388 99.36 -79.26 -168.24
C VAL A 388 99.68 -77.83 -168.71
N ARG A 389 98.93 -76.83 -168.24
CA ARG A 389 99.03 -75.44 -168.72
C ARG A 389 100.13 -74.62 -168.02
N ALA A 390 100.41 -74.90 -166.76
CA ALA A 390 101.47 -74.23 -166.00
C ALA A 390 102.88 -74.50 -166.59
N ARG A 391 103.07 -75.68 -167.20
CA ARG A 391 104.33 -76.18 -167.77
C ARG A 391 104.81 -75.45 -169.04
N VAL A 392 104.10 -74.41 -169.50
CA VAL A 392 104.32 -73.78 -170.83
C VAL A 392 104.54 -72.26 -170.75
N GLN A 393 104.07 -71.56 -169.72
CA GLN A 393 103.93 -70.08 -169.78
C GLN A 393 105.06 -69.23 -169.18
N ARG A 394 106.02 -69.79 -168.43
CA ARG A 394 107.02 -68.97 -167.68
C ARG A 394 108.48 -69.08 -168.14
N GLU A 395 108.77 -69.87 -169.16
CA GLU A 395 109.96 -69.66 -170.01
C GLU A 395 109.77 -68.45 -170.94
N ALA A 396 108.52 -68.05 -171.20
CA ALA A 396 108.12 -67.19 -172.32
C ALA A 396 108.26 -65.66 -172.13
N LYS A 397 108.76 -65.15 -170.99
CA LYS A 397 108.98 -63.69 -170.84
C LYS A 397 110.17 -63.27 -169.99
N ARG A 398 111.31 -63.95 -170.19
CA ARG A 398 112.65 -63.45 -169.88
C ARG A 398 113.20 -62.43 -170.90
N VAL A 399 112.48 -62.21 -172.01
CA VAL A 399 112.94 -61.52 -173.22
C VAL A 399 111.83 -60.57 -173.71
N ALA A 400 111.73 -59.40 -173.05
CA ALA A 400 110.80 -58.31 -173.34
C ALA A 400 111.09 -57.08 -172.42
N ASP A 401 112.34 -56.76 -172.10
CA ASP A 401 113.38 -56.17 -172.97
C ASP A 401 113.42 -54.63 -172.94
N LEU A 402 114.55 -54.14 -172.41
CA LEU A 402 115.48 -53.23 -173.12
C LEU A 402 115.08 -51.75 -173.34
N ALA A 403 113.82 -51.43 -173.63
CA ALA A 403 113.52 -50.20 -174.40
C ALA A 403 113.51 -48.87 -173.62
N ALA A 404 113.05 -48.84 -172.37
CA ALA A 404 112.48 -47.61 -171.77
C ALA A 404 113.41 -46.80 -170.83
N ALA A 405 114.71 -47.12 -170.79
CA ALA A 405 115.73 -46.46 -169.94
C ALA A 405 115.49 -46.64 -168.41
N ALA A 406 116.45 -46.54 -167.48
CA ALA A 406 117.68 -45.74 -167.36
C ALA A 406 117.42 -44.22 -167.26
N VAL A 407 118.23 -43.51 -166.48
CA VAL A 407 118.24 -42.02 -166.38
C VAL A 407 116.91 -41.40 -165.93
N MET A 408 116.64 -41.13 -164.64
CA MET A 408 117.41 -41.22 -163.37
C MET A 408 116.38 -41.51 -162.24
N ALA A 409 116.59 -42.28 -161.18
CA ALA A 409 117.77 -42.90 -160.56
C ALA A 409 118.77 -41.97 -159.85
N ALA A 410 118.48 -41.63 -158.58
CA ALA A 410 119.45 -41.30 -157.53
C ALA A 410 118.81 -41.41 -156.12
N ALA A 411 119.61 -41.79 -155.11
CA ALA A 411 119.28 -41.82 -153.66
C ALA A 411 117.90 -42.45 -153.27
N ALA A 412 117.78 -43.77 -153.17
CA ALA A 412 118.15 -44.63 -152.00
C ALA A 412 117.29 -44.35 -150.74
N GLY A 413 116.72 -45.33 -150.03
CA GLY A 413 116.73 -46.80 -150.12
C GLY A 413 116.14 -47.37 -148.80
N GLY A 414 115.84 -48.65 -148.61
CA GLY A 414 115.90 -49.84 -149.47
C GLY A 414 115.30 -51.08 -148.76
N SER A 415 115.27 -52.22 -149.46
CA SER A 415 115.14 -53.63 -148.97
C SER A 415 114.60 -53.89 -147.55
N GLU A 416 113.36 -54.42 -147.39
CA GLU A 416 113.03 -55.87 -147.26
C GLU A 416 113.16 -56.47 -145.84
N THR A 417 112.20 -57.28 -145.39
CA THR A 417 112.38 -58.72 -145.05
C THR A 417 111.13 -59.43 -144.46
N ALA A 418 111.07 -60.75 -144.67
CA ALA A 418 110.59 -61.83 -143.77
C ALA A 418 109.18 -61.86 -143.12
N GLU A 419 108.34 -62.78 -143.62
CA GLU A 419 107.86 -64.03 -142.93
C GLU A 419 107.04 -64.09 -141.59
N PHE A 420 106.00 -64.97 -141.62
CA PHE A 420 105.51 -65.88 -140.54
C PHE A 420 104.80 -65.30 -139.25
N PRO A 421 104.25 -66.12 -138.31
CA PRO A 421 103.26 -67.22 -138.48
C PRO A 421 102.08 -67.33 -137.43
N VAL A 422 101.30 -68.42 -137.58
CA VAL A 422 100.11 -69.02 -136.89
C VAL A 422 100.25 -69.39 -135.37
N VAL A 423 99.14 -69.68 -134.61
CA VAL A 423 98.92 -70.78 -133.57
C VAL A 423 97.56 -70.70 -132.76
N THR A 424 97.25 -71.58 -131.76
CA THR A 424 95.94 -72.29 -131.49
C THR A 424 95.35 -72.40 -130.03
N ALA A 425 94.00 -72.46 -129.89
CA ALA A 425 93.05 -73.39 -129.12
C ALA A 425 93.04 -73.78 -127.58
N ARG A 426 91.78 -73.92 -127.03
CA ARG A 426 91.14 -74.82 -125.97
C ARG A 426 90.67 -74.34 -124.51
N PRO A 427 89.55 -74.89 -123.89
CA PRO A 427 88.90 -74.61 -122.52
C PRO A 427 88.82 -75.88 -121.55
N PRO A 428 87.91 -76.15 -120.52
CA PRO A 428 86.72 -75.49 -119.82
C PRO A 428 86.57 -75.73 -118.23
N VAL A 429 85.33 -75.78 -117.60
CA VAL A 429 84.82 -76.42 -116.30
C VAL A 429 83.86 -75.55 -115.36
N GLU A 430 83.23 -76.09 -114.27
CA GLU A 430 81.98 -75.65 -113.53
C GLU A 430 82.04 -75.43 -111.95
N LEU A 431 80.93 -74.89 -111.32
CA LEU A 431 80.33 -75.07 -109.94
C LEU A 431 80.63 -74.20 -108.63
N THR A 432 79.59 -74.11 -107.73
CA THR A 432 79.46 -73.84 -106.23
C THR A 432 79.35 -72.44 -105.49
N GLU A 433 78.26 -72.29 -104.66
CA GLU A 433 77.98 -71.74 -103.26
C GLU A 433 78.07 -70.26 -102.69
N ASP A 434 77.06 -69.91 -101.81
CA ASP A 434 77.00 -69.17 -100.48
C ASP A 434 76.62 -67.64 -100.16
N ALA A 435 75.97 -67.40 -98.97
CA ALA A 435 75.89 -66.18 -98.04
C ALA A 435 74.80 -64.98 -98.12
N PRO A 436 74.50 -64.17 -97.02
CA PRO A 436 73.12 -63.62 -96.64
C PRO A 436 72.89 -62.15 -95.99
N GLU A 437 71.72 -61.90 -95.29
CA GLU A 437 71.17 -60.78 -94.39
C GLU A 437 70.41 -59.51 -94.98
N ASP A 438 69.54 -58.65 -94.32
CA ASP A 438 68.51 -58.70 -93.20
C ASP A 438 67.73 -57.31 -92.90
N ARG A 439 66.63 -57.29 -92.08
CA ARG A 439 66.11 -56.24 -91.09
C ARG A 439 64.89 -55.20 -91.36
N PRO A 440 64.29 -54.38 -90.40
CA PRO A 440 62.92 -54.61 -89.74
C PRO A 440 61.93 -53.41 -89.30
N ALA A 441 60.85 -53.71 -88.49
CA ALA A 441 60.04 -52.91 -87.45
C ALA A 441 58.78 -52.02 -87.82
N VAL A 442 57.84 -51.41 -87.00
CA VAL A 442 57.64 -51.02 -85.53
C VAL A 442 56.12 -50.95 -85.02
N HIS A 443 55.70 -50.14 -83.97
CA HIS A 443 54.38 -50.08 -83.20
C HIS A 443 53.88 -48.60 -82.83
N ALA A 444 52.89 -48.15 -81.97
CA ALA A 444 52.03 -48.62 -80.82
C ALA A 444 50.73 -47.70 -80.48
N VAL A 445 50.13 -47.71 -79.24
CA VAL A 445 48.83 -47.05 -78.72
C VAL A 445 48.85 -46.77 -77.15
N PRO A 446 47.91 -46.13 -76.33
CA PRO A 446 46.39 -46.06 -76.27
C PRO A 446 45.66 -44.74 -75.68
N ASP A 447 44.64 -44.79 -74.76
CA ASP A 447 43.58 -43.74 -74.41
C ASP A 447 42.97 -43.71 -72.92
N ARG A 448 42.11 -42.71 -72.54
CA ARG A 448 41.08 -42.56 -71.42
C ARG A 448 41.41 -41.85 -70.04
N PRO A 449 40.49 -41.04 -69.39
CA PRO A 449 39.83 -41.38 -68.06
C PRO A 449 38.53 -40.58 -67.61
N ALA A 450 37.87 -40.94 -66.47
CA ALA A 450 36.90 -40.09 -65.66
C ALA A 450 36.41 -40.71 -64.30
N PRO A 451 36.18 -39.94 -63.19
CA PRO A 451 35.50 -40.41 -61.94
C PRO A 451 34.58 -39.39 -61.17
N GLU A 452 33.84 -39.86 -60.13
CA GLU A 452 33.11 -39.05 -59.10
C GLU A 452 33.25 -39.66 -57.65
N PRO A 453 32.89 -38.94 -56.54
CA PRO A 453 33.47 -39.14 -55.19
C PRO A 453 32.59 -39.80 -54.07
N TYR A 454 33.10 -39.77 -52.83
CA TYR A 454 32.69 -40.56 -51.63
C TYR A 454 32.23 -39.67 -50.43
N VAL A 455 31.57 -40.27 -49.43
CA VAL A 455 30.89 -39.61 -48.27
C VAL A 455 31.31 -40.31 -46.95
N PRO A 456 31.56 -39.61 -45.81
CA PRO A 456 30.64 -39.75 -44.66
C PRO A 456 30.56 -38.59 -43.62
N ALA A 457 29.37 -38.46 -43.01
CA ALA A 457 28.99 -38.15 -41.61
C ALA A 457 29.94 -37.49 -40.57
N SER A 458 29.38 -36.66 -39.66
CA SER A 458 29.18 -37.03 -38.22
C SER A 458 28.81 -35.86 -37.24
N ALA A 459 27.68 -36.04 -36.56
CA ALA A 459 27.47 -35.93 -35.09
C ALA A 459 27.46 -34.58 -34.30
N HIS A 460 26.45 -34.49 -33.41
CA HIS A 460 26.34 -33.70 -32.15
C HIS A 460 26.22 -32.15 -32.27
N ARG A 461 25.64 -31.42 -31.30
CA ARG A 461 25.22 -31.76 -29.91
C ARG A 461 23.95 -30.96 -29.46
N SER A 462 23.44 -31.33 -28.28
CA SER A 462 22.64 -30.64 -27.25
C SER A 462 22.33 -29.12 -27.34
N GLU A 463 21.41 -28.49 -26.57
CA GLU A 463 20.27 -28.82 -25.66
C GLU A 463 20.05 -27.56 -24.75
N VAL A 464 18.97 -27.49 -23.94
CA VAL A 464 18.74 -26.48 -22.85
C VAL A 464 18.54 -25.02 -23.36
N VAL A 465 17.39 -24.33 -23.26
CA VAL A 465 16.38 -24.08 -22.19
C VAL A 465 16.76 -22.98 -21.18
N SER A 466 16.17 -21.80 -21.36
CA SER A 466 15.67 -20.87 -20.30
C SER A 466 14.86 -19.76 -21.04
N SER A 467 13.61 -19.37 -20.78
CA SER A 467 12.64 -19.50 -19.67
C SER A 467 13.04 -18.86 -18.34
N GLY A 468 12.16 -18.02 -17.79
CA GLY A 468 12.31 -17.36 -16.49
C GLY A 468 12.11 -15.85 -16.59
#